data_AF-A0A1Q3VL30-F1
#
_entry.id   AF-A0A1Q3VL30-F1
#
_cell.length_a   1.000
_cell.length_b   1.000
_cell.length_c   1.000
_cell.angle_alpha   90.00
_cell.angle_beta   90.00
_cell.angle_gamma   90.00
#
_symmetry.space_group_name_H-M   'P 1'
#
loop_
_entity.id
_entity.type
_entity.pdbx_description
1 polymer ?
#
loop_
_entity_poly.entity_id
_entity_poly.type
_entity_poly.pdbx_seq_one_letter_code
_entity_poly.pdbx_strand_id
1 'polypeptide(L)'
;MSTVVRAIDVGYGNTKFTSLVTNADIQCGVFPSLAPQASSGHDLAAGLMQRRNTVVVEVDGVKYEVGKDARLAHDASHGRVLDPDYSMTNAHMAMIRGALFYMRQPKIDLLVLGLPVNTFEKYSQALTKPVIGKHPVPLREKSGGLCQRKVKVVNCRDIPQPIGTFFRGFQRAGQQLSDQLVRRS
;
A
#
# COMPACT_ATOMS: atom_id res chain seq x y z
N MET A 1 -21.40 -6.30 -11.87
CA MET A 1 -20.40 -5.55 -11.07
C MET A 1 -19.09 -5.54 -11.84
N SER A 2 -18.42 -4.39 -11.94
CA SER A 2 -17.09 -4.30 -12.54
C SER A 2 -16.02 -4.90 -11.63
N THR A 3 -15.09 -5.68 -12.18
CA THR A 3 -13.95 -6.25 -11.45
C THR A 3 -13.04 -5.14 -10.91
N VAL A 4 -12.70 -5.19 -9.62
CA VAL A 4 -11.81 -4.22 -8.98
C VAL A 4 -10.40 -4.78 -8.89
N VAL A 5 -9.49 -4.25 -9.71
CA VAL A 5 -8.06 -4.60 -9.70
C VAL A 5 -7.25 -3.45 -9.11
N ARG A 6 -6.30 -3.76 -8.23
CA ARG A 6 -5.42 -2.77 -7.57
C ARG A 6 -3.99 -3.29 -7.48
N ALA A 7 -3.02 -2.40 -7.35
CA ALA A 7 -1.61 -2.75 -7.15
C ALA A 7 -1.01 -2.00 -5.96
N ILE A 8 -0.10 -2.68 -5.25
CA ILE A 8 0.73 -2.14 -4.17
C ILE A 8 2.18 -2.55 -4.44
N ASP A 9 3.09 -1.63 -4.26
CA ASP A 9 4.53 -1.86 -4.32
C ASP A 9 5.15 -1.30 -3.04
N VAL A 10 5.60 -2.19 -2.16
CA VAL A 10 6.23 -1.84 -0.89
C VAL A 10 7.75 -1.95 -1.04
N GLY A 11 8.41 -0.83 -1.31
CA GLY A 11 9.87 -0.77 -1.30
C GLY A 11 10.43 -0.28 0.04
N TYR A 12 11.73 -0.42 0.27
CA TYR A 12 12.40 0.06 1.49
C TYR A 12 12.26 1.56 1.75
N GLY A 13 12.08 2.37 0.70
CA GLY A 13 11.94 3.83 0.83
C GLY A 13 10.50 4.31 0.86
N ASN A 14 9.68 3.79 -0.05
CA ASN A 14 8.32 4.24 -0.28
C ASN A 14 7.41 3.07 -0.60
N THR A 15 6.16 3.20 -0.15
CA THR A 15 5.05 2.34 -0.54
C THR A 15 4.21 3.08 -1.56
N LYS A 16 4.09 2.50 -2.76
CA LYS A 16 3.30 3.03 -3.87
C LYS A 16 2.06 2.16 -4.04
N PHE A 17 0.96 2.76 -4.46
CA PHE A 17 -0.29 2.03 -4.63
C PHE A 17 -1.19 2.71 -5.66
N THR A 18 -2.10 1.97 -6.28
CA THR A 18 -3.14 2.55 -7.15
C THR A 18 -4.25 3.18 -6.28
N SER A 19 -4.48 4.48 -6.39
CA SER A 19 -5.53 5.19 -5.63
C SER A 19 -6.87 5.18 -6.36
N LEU A 20 -6.86 5.46 -7.66
CA LEU A 20 -8.04 5.50 -8.53
C LEU A 20 -7.72 4.76 -9.83
N VAL A 21 -8.65 3.93 -10.28
CA VAL A 21 -8.58 3.24 -11.56
C VAL A 21 -9.91 3.49 -12.27
N THR A 22 -9.84 4.11 -13.44
CA THR A 22 -10.96 4.31 -14.35
C THR A 22 -10.62 3.69 -15.71
N ASN A 23 -11.58 3.66 -16.64
CA ASN A 23 -11.31 3.16 -18.00
C ASN A 23 -10.28 4.02 -18.76
N ALA A 24 -10.11 5.29 -18.38
CA ALA A 24 -9.26 6.25 -19.09
C ALA A 24 -7.93 6.53 -18.36
N ASP A 25 -7.87 6.35 -17.04
CA ASP A 25 -6.72 6.76 -16.25
C ASP A 25 -6.50 5.90 -14.99
N ILE A 26 -5.23 5.78 -14.60
CA ILE A 26 -4.75 5.11 -13.38
C ILE A 26 -3.94 6.12 -12.57
N GLN A 27 -4.49 6.50 -11.42
CA GLN A 27 -3.79 7.35 -10.47
C GLN A 27 -3.09 6.50 -9.40
N CYS A 28 -1.89 6.94 -9.02
CA CYS A 28 -1.10 6.30 -7.99
C CYS A 28 -0.93 7.24 -6.79
N GLY A 29 -0.99 6.68 -5.59
CA GLY A 29 -0.53 7.31 -4.36
C GLY A 29 0.84 6.77 -3.95
N VAL A 30 1.50 7.53 -3.10
CA VAL A 30 2.76 7.14 -2.46
C VAL A 30 2.78 7.65 -1.02
N PHE A 31 3.38 6.87 -0.12
CA PHE A 31 3.75 7.29 1.23
C PHE A 31 5.09 6.66 1.64
N PRO A 32 5.83 7.25 2.60
CA PRO A 32 7.07 6.67 3.11
C PRO A 32 6.85 5.26 3.67
N SER A 33 7.75 4.32 3.40
CA SER A 33 7.70 2.98 4.02
C SER A 33 8.20 3.04 5.47
N LEU A 34 7.43 3.70 6.33
CA LEU A 34 7.66 3.84 7.76
C LEU A 34 6.42 3.40 8.54
N ALA A 35 6.61 2.45 9.44
CA ALA A 35 5.58 1.85 10.28
C ALA A 35 6.09 1.77 11.72
N PRO A 36 6.31 2.90 12.40
CA PRO A 36 6.58 2.88 13.83
C PRO A 36 5.42 2.21 14.59
N GLN A 37 5.73 1.52 15.68
CA GLN A 37 4.70 1.04 16.59
C GLN A 37 4.04 2.25 17.25
N ALA A 38 2.71 2.26 17.28
CA ALA A 38 1.97 3.30 17.97
C ALA A 38 2.16 3.12 19.48
N SER A 39 2.69 4.13 20.17
CA SER A 39 2.89 4.11 21.61
C SER A 39 1.58 3.83 22.34
N SER A 40 1.59 2.93 23.33
CA SER A 40 0.46 2.59 24.22
C SER A 40 0.09 3.69 25.23
N GLY A 41 0.71 4.87 25.12
CA GLY A 41 0.47 6.01 26.00
C GLY A 41 -0.92 6.60 25.72
N HIS A 42 -1.74 6.61 26.76
CA HIS A 42 -3.07 7.21 26.82
C HIS A 42 -3.24 8.46 25.92
N ASP A 43 -4.36 8.47 25.23
CA ASP A 43 -5.15 9.50 24.51
C ASP A 43 -5.08 10.97 25.01
N LEU A 44 -3.97 11.50 25.53
CA LEU A 44 -3.83 12.93 25.86
C LEU A 44 -3.49 13.80 24.66
N ALA A 45 -3.04 13.20 23.55
CA ALA A 45 -2.68 13.93 22.32
C ALA A 45 -3.79 13.92 21.25
N ALA A 46 -4.90 13.20 21.47
CA ALA A 46 -6.01 13.12 20.51
C ALA A 46 -6.73 14.46 20.31
N GLY A 47 -6.61 15.38 21.28
CA GLY A 47 -7.21 16.72 21.22
C GLY A 47 -6.35 17.80 20.56
N LEU A 48 -5.02 17.61 20.43
CA LEU A 48 -4.09 18.68 20.01
C LEU A 48 -3.18 18.33 18.81
N MET A 49 -3.13 17.08 18.36
CA MET A 49 -2.34 16.75 17.18
C MET A 49 -3.03 17.30 15.93
N GLN A 50 -2.42 18.33 15.32
CA GLN A 50 -2.62 18.69 13.91
C GLN A 50 -2.89 17.42 13.10
N ARG A 51 -3.92 17.45 12.22
CA ARG A 51 -4.36 16.35 11.34
C ARG A 51 -3.20 15.73 10.54
N ARG A 52 -2.36 14.90 11.17
CA ARG A 52 -1.36 14.10 10.49
C ARG A 52 -2.11 13.13 9.59
N ASN A 53 -1.75 13.09 8.32
CA ASN A 53 -2.25 12.13 7.35
C ASN A 53 -1.56 10.79 7.55
N THR A 54 -1.79 10.22 8.73
CA THR A 54 -1.40 8.89 9.14
C THR A 54 -2.64 8.06 9.47
N VAL A 55 -2.45 6.75 9.47
CA VAL A 55 -3.47 5.76 9.75
C VAL A 55 -2.87 4.72 10.68
N VAL A 56 -3.56 4.46 11.79
CA VAL A 56 -3.19 3.39 12.72
C VAL A 56 -3.80 2.08 12.22
N VAL A 57 -2.95 1.11 11.90
CA VAL A 57 -3.34 -0.24 11.48
C VAL A 57 -2.82 -1.24 12.50
N GLU A 58 -3.63 -2.23 12.85
CA GLU A 58 -3.19 -3.31 13.72
C GLU A 58 -2.72 -4.47 12.86
N VAL A 59 -1.63 -5.14 13.23
CA VAL A 59 -1.13 -6.40 12.64
C VAL A 59 -0.66 -7.29 13.79
N ASP A 60 -1.22 -8.50 13.89
CA ASP A 60 -0.91 -9.47 14.96
C ASP A 60 -0.91 -8.88 16.37
N GLY A 61 -1.92 -8.06 16.69
CA GLY A 61 -2.08 -7.42 18.00
C GLY A 61 -1.21 -6.17 18.23
N VAL A 62 -0.31 -5.85 17.29
CA VAL A 62 0.55 -4.66 17.37
C VAL A 62 -0.02 -3.55 16.50
N LYS A 63 -0.14 -2.35 17.06
CA LYS A 63 -0.59 -1.16 16.33
C LYS A 63 0.60 -0.46 15.68
N TYR A 64 0.47 -0.16 14.40
CA TYR A 64 1.45 0.54 13.58
C TYR A 64 0.85 1.81 13.01
N GLU A 65 1.62 2.89 12.99
CA GLU A 65 1.21 4.16 12.36
C GLU A 65 1.87 4.26 10.97
N VAL A 66 1.07 4.32 9.91
CA VAL A 66 1.56 4.41 8.51
C VAL A 66 0.90 5.58 7.80
N GLY A 67 1.50 6.11 6.74
CA GLY A 67 0.88 7.15 5.92
C GLY A 67 1.82 8.26 5.50
N LYS A 68 1.27 9.26 4.81
CA LYS A 68 2.06 10.34 4.19
C LYS A 68 2.88 11.12 5.20
N ASP A 69 2.30 11.33 6.38
CA ASP A 69 2.92 12.09 7.46
C ASP A 69 3.60 11.19 8.51
N ALA A 70 3.82 9.90 8.21
CA ALA A 70 4.45 8.96 9.14
C ALA A 70 5.88 9.37 9.53
N ARG A 71 6.56 10.18 8.70
CA ARG A 71 7.86 10.80 9.03
C ARG A 71 7.77 11.75 10.23
N LEU A 72 6.62 12.40 10.45
CA LEU A 72 6.41 13.31 11.59
C LEU A 72 6.10 12.57 12.88
N ALA A 73 5.73 11.29 12.80
CA ALA A 73 5.53 10.40 13.94
C ALA A 73 6.82 9.69 14.38
N HIS A 74 7.91 9.86 13.64
CA HIS A 74 9.11 9.07 13.77
C HIS A 74 10.27 9.93 14.26
N ASP A 75 10.84 9.60 15.41
CA ASP A 75 12.06 10.23 15.92
C ASP A 75 13.23 9.90 15.00
N ALA A 76 14.09 10.88 14.67
CA ALA A 76 15.10 10.78 13.61
C ALA A 76 16.19 9.68 13.80
N SER A 77 16.12 8.92 14.90
CA SER A 77 17.14 7.97 15.36
C SER A 77 16.91 6.50 14.94
N HIS A 78 15.71 6.10 14.50
CA HIS A 78 15.53 4.72 14.02
C HIS A 78 16.00 4.62 12.56
N GLY A 79 17.26 4.18 12.38
CA GLY A 79 17.84 3.88 11.09
C GLY A 79 16.95 2.94 10.28
N ARG A 80 16.92 3.10 8.95
CA ARG A 80 16.21 2.18 8.06
C ARG A 80 16.86 0.80 8.20
N VAL A 81 16.19 -0.11 8.89
CA VAL A 81 16.64 -1.51 8.96
C VAL A 81 16.43 -2.09 7.57
N LEU A 82 17.52 -2.31 6.85
CA LEU A 82 17.54 -3.04 5.59
C LEU A 82 17.51 -4.53 5.91
N ASP A 83 16.34 -5.01 6.33
CA ASP A 83 16.09 -6.43 6.60
C ASP A 83 15.99 -7.19 5.26
N PRO A 84 16.81 -8.22 5.00
CA PRO A 84 16.67 -9.08 3.81
C PRO A 84 15.30 -9.75 3.70
N ASP A 85 14.64 -9.98 4.84
CA ASP A 85 13.34 -10.63 4.95
C ASP A 85 12.22 -9.59 5.20
N TYR A 86 12.46 -8.32 4.85
CA TYR A 86 11.55 -7.21 5.06
C TYR A 86 10.11 -7.50 4.61
N SER A 87 9.93 -8.18 3.47
CA SER A 87 8.62 -8.54 2.93
C SER A 87 7.79 -9.45 3.85
N MET A 88 8.43 -10.16 4.76
CA MET A 88 7.80 -11.07 5.72
C MET A 88 7.52 -10.41 7.08
N THR A 89 7.91 -9.15 7.27
CA THR A 89 7.74 -8.45 8.55
C THR A 89 6.32 -7.92 8.75
N ASN A 90 5.90 -7.77 10.02
CA ASN A 90 4.62 -7.13 10.36
C ASN A 90 4.55 -5.67 9.88
N ALA A 91 5.70 -4.97 9.84
CA ALA A 91 5.80 -3.63 9.29
C ALA A 91 5.42 -3.59 7.80
N HIS A 92 5.86 -4.59 7.02
CA HIS A 92 5.48 -4.71 5.61
C HIS A 92 3.97 -4.95 5.45
N MET A 93 3.39 -5.83 6.27
CA MET A 93 1.93 -6.04 6.28
C MET A 93 1.16 -4.78 6.70
N ALA A 94 1.71 -3.98 7.62
CA ALA A 94 1.14 -2.69 8.00
C ALA A 94 1.12 -1.71 6.81
N MET A 95 2.17 -1.67 5.98
CA MET A 95 2.18 -0.88 4.73
C MET A 95 1.06 -1.30 3.79
N ILE A 96 0.88 -2.61 3.60
CA ILE A 96 -0.19 -3.14 2.74
C ILE A 96 -1.55 -2.69 3.26
N ARG A 97 -1.82 -2.84 4.56
CA ARG A 97 -3.08 -2.38 5.18
C ARG A 97 -3.28 -0.86 5.08
N GLY A 98 -2.20 -0.08 5.24
CA GLY A 98 -2.22 1.37 5.02
C GLY A 98 -2.60 1.75 3.59
N ALA A 99 -2.04 1.07 2.59
CA ALA A 99 -2.41 1.27 1.20
C ALA A 99 -3.88 0.88 0.94
N LEU A 100 -4.36 -0.25 1.48
CA LEU A 100 -5.78 -0.65 1.39
C LEU A 100 -6.74 0.40 1.99
N PHE A 101 -6.34 1.06 3.08
CA PHE A 101 -7.07 2.18 3.64
C PHE A 101 -7.20 3.32 2.62
N TYR A 102 -6.09 3.75 2.02
CA TYR A 102 -6.09 4.85 1.05
C TYR A 102 -6.83 4.52 -0.26
N MET A 103 -6.93 3.26 -0.67
CA MET A 103 -7.67 2.84 -1.87
C MET A 103 -9.20 3.01 -1.75
N ARG A 104 -9.73 3.06 -0.52
CA ARG A 104 -11.16 3.24 -0.21
C ARG A 104 -12.09 2.23 -0.90
N GLN A 105 -11.59 1.05 -1.27
CA GLN A 105 -12.40 -0.03 -1.85
C GLN A 105 -12.86 -1.00 -0.74
N PRO A 106 -14.14 -1.42 -0.71
CA PRO A 106 -14.62 -2.44 0.22
C PRO A 106 -14.18 -3.86 -0.19
N LYS A 107 -13.98 -4.07 -1.49
CA LYS A 107 -13.58 -5.35 -2.08
C LYS A 107 -12.60 -5.11 -3.22
N ILE A 108 -11.57 -5.93 -3.30
CA ILE A 108 -10.59 -6.00 -4.38
C ILE A 108 -10.59 -7.44 -4.90
N ASP A 109 -10.90 -7.62 -6.18
CA ASP A 109 -10.97 -8.95 -6.80
C ASP A 109 -9.57 -9.51 -7.09
N LEU A 110 -8.64 -8.64 -7.49
CA LEU A 110 -7.23 -8.97 -7.68
C LEU A 110 -6.34 -7.86 -7.14
N LEU A 111 -5.51 -8.20 -6.16
CA LEU A 111 -4.44 -7.35 -5.66
C LEU A 111 -3.10 -7.81 -6.24
N VAL A 112 -2.37 -6.89 -6.86
CA VAL A 112 -1.03 -7.15 -7.38
C VAL A 112 0.01 -6.57 -6.43
N LEU A 113 0.97 -7.38 -5.99
CA LEU A 113 2.08 -6.96 -5.14
C LEU A 113 3.38 -6.88 -5.95
N GLY A 114 4.20 -5.87 -5.68
CA GLY A 114 5.60 -5.84 -6.12
C GLY A 114 6.49 -6.53 -5.09
N LEU A 115 7.32 -7.47 -5.54
CA LEU A 115 8.36 -8.08 -4.72
C LEU A 115 9.72 -7.94 -5.41
N PRO A 116 10.80 -7.61 -4.69
CA PRO A 116 12.15 -7.64 -5.23
C PRO A 116 12.48 -9.01 -5.86
N VAL A 117 13.12 -9.03 -7.05
CA VAL A 117 13.46 -10.28 -7.78
C VAL A 117 14.23 -11.27 -6.90
N ASN A 118 15.16 -10.78 -6.09
CA ASN A 118 16.00 -11.62 -5.24
C ASN A 118 15.24 -12.38 -4.15
N THR A 119 14.05 -11.91 -3.75
CA THR A 119 13.20 -12.56 -2.75
C THR A 119 11.92 -13.14 -3.34
N PHE A 120 11.65 -12.90 -4.62
CA PHE A 120 10.43 -13.30 -5.31
C PHE A 120 10.19 -14.83 -5.23
N GLU A 121 11.16 -15.64 -5.68
CA GLU A 121 11.00 -17.10 -5.67
C GLU A 121 10.83 -17.67 -4.26
N LYS A 122 11.45 -17.02 -3.27
CA LYS A 122 11.43 -17.46 -1.87
C LYS A 122 10.12 -17.09 -1.16
N TYR A 123 9.58 -15.90 -1.41
CA TYR A 123 8.49 -15.33 -0.60
C TYR A 123 7.17 -15.10 -1.34
N SER A 124 7.09 -15.38 -2.64
CA SER A 124 5.86 -15.19 -3.43
C SER A 124 4.61 -15.78 -2.77
N GLN A 125 4.61 -17.08 -2.49
CA GLN A 125 3.48 -17.74 -1.85
C GLN A 125 3.30 -17.33 -0.39
N ALA A 126 4.41 -17.16 0.34
CA ALA A 126 4.41 -16.81 1.74
C ALA A 126 3.85 -15.41 2.01
N LEU A 127 4.04 -14.47 1.07
CA LEU A 127 3.49 -13.11 1.15
C LEU A 127 2.06 -13.02 0.64
N THR A 128 1.75 -13.67 -0.49
CA THR A 128 0.41 -13.53 -1.10
C THR A 128 -0.69 -14.20 -0.27
N LYS A 129 -0.39 -15.33 0.37
CA LYS A 129 -1.35 -16.08 1.20
C LYS A 129 -1.95 -15.25 2.36
N PRO A 130 -1.18 -14.59 3.23
CA PRO A 130 -1.73 -13.76 4.32
C PRO A 130 -2.43 -12.48 3.82
N VAL A 131 -2.15 -12.04 2.59
CA VAL A 131 -2.78 -10.86 1.98
C VAL A 131 -4.17 -11.18 1.44
N ILE A 132 -4.48 -12.44 1.12
CA ILE A 132 -5.83 -12.87 0.73
C ILE A 132 -6.70 -12.98 2.00
N GLY A 133 -7.88 -12.35 1.99
CA GLY A 133 -8.79 -12.38 3.12
C GLY A 133 -9.42 -11.03 3.45
N LYS A 134 -9.78 -10.85 4.73
CA LYS A 134 -10.43 -9.63 5.23
C LYS A 134 -9.44 -8.85 6.10
N HIS A 135 -9.19 -7.61 5.74
CA HIS A 135 -8.27 -6.73 6.46
C HIS A 135 -9.05 -5.63 7.17
N PRO A 136 -8.99 -5.54 8.52
CA PRO A 136 -9.54 -4.39 9.22
C PRO A 136 -8.70 -3.15 8.88
N VAL A 137 -9.38 -2.08 8.50
CA VAL A 137 -8.79 -0.75 8.31
C VAL A 137 -9.68 0.26 9.04
N PRO A 138 -9.10 1.31 9.64
CA PRO A 138 -9.91 2.33 10.28
C PRO A 138 -10.81 3.03 9.25
N LEU A 139 -11.95 3.48 9.75
CA LEU A 139 -12.94 4.25 9.03
C LEU A 139 -13.14 5.54 9.82
N ARG A 140 -12.82 6.65 9.17
CA ARG A 140 -13.10 7.96 9.74
C ARG A 140 -14.57 8.28 9.49
N GLU A 141 -15.39 8.18 10.52
CA GLU A 141 -16.78 8.59 10.40
C GLU A 141 -16.90 10.12 10.33
N LYS A 142 -17.96 10.61 9.68
CA LYS A 142 -18.27 12.05 9.63
C LYS A 142 -18.64 12.60 11.00
N SER A 143 -19.11 11.74 11.91
CA SER A 143 -19.46 12.00 13.32
C SER A 143 -18.24 12.24 14.22
N GLY A 144 -17.01 12.01 13.74
CA GLY A 144 -15.81 12.02 14.57
C GLY A 144 -15.51 10.69 15.27
N GLY A 145 -16.39 9.69 15.14
CA GLY A 145 -16.15 8.34 15.64
C GLY A 145 -15.06 7.59 14.88
N LEU A 146 -14.26 6.80 15.60
CA LEU A 146 -13.30 5.87 15.02
C LEU A 146 -13.98 4.50 14.86
N CYS A 147 -14.52 4.21 13.68
CA CYS A 147 -15.00 2.87 13.36
C CYS A 147 -13.93 2.09 12.58
N GLN A 148 -14.13 0.78 12.43
CA GLN A 148 -13.31 -0.03 11.53
C GLN A 148 -14.19 -0.58 10.41
N ARG A 149 -13.65 -0.62 9.19
CA ARG A 149 -14.24 -1.37 8.07
C ARG A 149 -13.31 -2.51 7.66
N LYS A 150 -13.88 -3.55 7.06
CA LYS A 150 -13.10 -4.68 6.52
C LYS A 150 -12.97 -4.54 5.01
N VAL A 151 -11.74 -4.54 4.50
CA VAL A 151 -11.44 -4.64 3.06
C VAL A 151 -11.25 -6.11 2.71
N LYS A 152 -12.04 -6.64 1.77
CA LYS A 152 -11.89 -8.02 1.29
C LYS A 152 -10.97 -8.06 0.06
N VAL A 153 -9.85 -8.77 0.15
CA VAL A 153 -9.00 -9.14 -0.99
C VAL A 153 -9.34 -10.57 -1.38
N VAL A 154 -9.83 -10.76 -2.60
CA VAL A 154 -10.27 -12.09 -3.09
C VAL A 154 -9.09 -12.91 -3.58
N ASN A 155 -8.29 -12.34 -4.48
CA ASN A 155 -7.07 -12.96 -4.98
C ASN A 155 -5.89 -11.99 -4.85
N CYS A 156 -4.70 -12.55 -4.67
CA CYS A 156 -3.44 -11.82 -4.66
C CYS A 156 -2.46 -12.49 -5.63
N ARG A 157 -1.74 -11.69 -6.41
CA ARG A 157 -0.61 -12.12 -7.23
C ARG A 157 0.54 -11.17 -7.00
N ASP A 158 1.74 -11.69 -7.02
CA ASP A 158 2.96 -10.90 -6.96
C ASP A 158 3.67 -10.92 -8.31
N ILE A 159 4.44 -9.87 -8.57
CA ILE A 159 5.25 -9.72 -9.79
C ILE A 159 6.66 -9.31 -9.35
N PRO A 160 7.71 -9.92 -9.93
CA PRO A 160 9.09 -9.57 -9.61
C PRO A 160 9.41 -8.15 -10.11
N GLN A 161 10.06 -7.35 -9.27
CA GLN A 161 10.61 -6.04 -9.64
C GLN A 161 11.96 -6.22 -10.33
N PRO A 162 12.10 -5.87 -11.63
CA PRO A 162 11.53 -4.67 -12.26
C PRO A 162 10.57 -4.94 -13.43
N ILE A 163 10.06 -6.17 -13.58
CA ILE A 163 9.28 -6.60 -14.76
C ILE A 163 8.03 -5.73 -14.95
N GLY A 164 7.32 -5.38 -13.87
CA GLY A 164 6.14 -4.50 -13.95
C GLY A 164 6.48 -3.06 -14.39
N THR A 165 7.65 -2.53 -14.02
CA THR A 165 8.11 -1.20 -14.44
C THR A 165 8.50 -1.20 -15.91
N PHE A 166 9.15 -2.29 -16.35
CA PHE A 166 9.55 -2.50 -17.74
C PHE A 166 8.34 -2.65 -18.68
N PHE A 167 7.36 -3.49 -18.34
CA PHE A 167 6.13 -3.64 -19.14
C PHE A 167 5.35 -2.32 -19.26
N ARG A 168 5.29 -1.53 -18.19
CA ARG A 168 4.65 -0.20 -18.24
C ARG A 168 5.41 0.77 -19.16
N GLY A 169 6.74 0.69 -19.18
CA GLY A 169 7.57 1.43 -20.12
C GLY A 169 7.25 1.06 -21.57
N PHE A 170 7.15 -0.24 -21.86
CA PHE A 170 6.80 -0.75 -23.19
C PHE A 170 5.39 -0.34 -23.65
N GLN A 171 4.38 -0.45 -22.78
CA GLN A 171 3.01 -0.05 -23.13
C GLN A 171 2.91 1.46 -23.40
N ARG A 172 3.60 2.29 -22.61
CA ARG A 172 3.65 3.74 -22.84
C ARG A 172 4.35 4.08 -24.15
N ALA A 173 5.50 3.47 -24.41
CA ALA A 173 6.22 3.68 -25.68
C ALA A 173 5.37 3.25 -26.89
N GLY A 174 4.66 2.12 -26.78
CA GLY A 174 3.73 1.64 -27.80
C GLY A 174 2.56 2.59 -28.07
N GLN A 175 1.91 3.12 -27.02
CA GLN A 175 0.85 4.13 -27.17
C GLN A 175 1.37 5.45 -27.77
N GLN A 176 2.57 5.87 -27.38
CA GLN A 176 3.16 7.11 -27.91
C GLN A 176 3.50 7.00 -29.40
N LEU A 177 3.95 5.82 -29.84
CA LEU A 177 4.21 5.52 -31.25
C LEU A 177 2.91 5.45 -32.06
N SER A 178 1.84 4.83 -31.52
CA SER A 178 0.54 4.80 -32.19
C SER A 178 -0.07 6.20 -32.33
N ASP A 179 0.02 7.03 -31.29
CA ASP A 179 -0.50 8.40 -31.32
C ASP A 179 0.27 9.30 -32.31
N GLN A 180 1.57 9.05 -32.50
CA GLN A 180 2.38 9.76 -33.50
C GLN A 180 2.06 9.33 -34.93
N LEU A 181 1.71 8.05 -35.15
CA LEU A 181 1.32 7.53 -36.46
C LEU A 181 -0.06 8.04 -36.89
N VAL A 182 -1.03 8.08 -35.97
CA VAL A 182 -2.39 8.61 -36.22
C VAL A 182 -2.39 10.12 -36.49
N ARG A 183 -1.42 10.88 -35.97
CA ARG A 183 -1.29 12.34 -36.24
C ARG A 183 -0.59 12.67 -37.55
N ARG A 184 0.00 11.68 -38.24
CA ARG A 184 0.70 11.85 -39.52
C ARG A 184 -0.10 11.34 -40.73
N SER A 185 -1.27 10.76 -40.49
CA SER A 185 -2.29 10.36 -41.47
C SER A 185 -3.43 11.36 -41.49
#